data_AF-A0AAD9FWV6-F1
#
_entry.id   AF-A0AAD9FWV6-F1
#
_cell.length_a   1.000
_cell.length_b   1.000
_cell.length_c   1.000
_cell.angle_alpha   90.00
_cell.angle_beta   90.00
_cell.angle_gamma   90.00
#
_symmetry.space_group_name_H-M   'P 1'
#
loop_
_entity.id
_entity.type
_entity.pdbx_description
1 polymer ?
#
loop_
_entity_poly.entity_id
_entity_poly.type
_entity_poly.pdbx_seq_one_letter_code
_entity_poly.pdbx_strand_id
1 'polypeptide(L)'
;MPFASASTWHSIRGRSIPLATAVALSTSIYLTHTYYTPLLADEAIPSALGSGKKPKFPIASDVNPLTPLAWGTNRYLTLYPDPNTSVVKKPTPLTHLGSTPLRDLVIAEKYGACVDARGDCWMWGAGYDPSGEIGRSLKGKGIASLVPAPAKLIALSQNGKLYVVSASKAFQDAKAYRNERSWWNYLFGTDPGVDFVELKAEGGLKFGERWTGVSAGVHHLLAVTNKGRTFSLPLSPAGNSHRQLGTRQVFETPFPVPSSSSSALTLSPQLPPESDIRFATTLTEIPSLKGLEVAQVATSDRTSFVRTPAGRILGWGANESGQIGLGANAAVEMINVPVEVVLAKNYPGGTALRCLDIKAAGQMTFFTVERALAGKDPAIDLLACGNGMSGSLGNGLWSSASGVPTRVKTVSGLQEYSEKDRAFRPLGIHNVSLSPSSSPHVFAVLDTVTQADQAGVKQGLYGKDVMVWGGNVDYQLGNGKRSSLAVPQHLPALVDKFTDAPSEKKESILSSGTISPMPHSRLQLHASKANAYDLDGKLIQRNVKCEEAVVAGWNASVLYNKIIL
;
A
#
# COMPACT_ATOMS: atom_id res chain seq x y z
N MET A 1 13.65 -53.73 -61.53
CA MET A 1 12.54 -54.67 -61.23
C MET A 1 13.13 -56.08 -61.17
N PRO A 2 12.68 -57.03 -60.30
CA PRO A 2 11.52 -56.99 -59.39
C PRO A 2 11.74 -57.49 -57.92
N PHE A 3 10.82 -57.01 -57.06
CA PHE A 3 10.10 -57.57 -55.89
C PHE A 3 10.61 -58.67 -54.91
N ALA A 4 10.63 -58.25 -53.63
CA ALA A 4 9.88 -58.72 -52.44
C ALA A 4 10.29 -59.98 -51.62
N SER A 5 10.46 -59.74 -50.30
CA SER A 5 10.19 -60.60 -49.11
C SER A 5 11.18 -60.26 -47.97
N ALA A 6 10.94 -60.30 -46.65
CA ALA A 6 9.81 -60.12 -45.74
C ALA A 6 10.41 -60.08 -44.31
N SER A 7 9.88 -59.23 -43.41
CA SER A 7 9.92 -59.33 -41.92
C SER A 7 11.31 -59.25 -41.23
N THR A 8 11.58 -58.68 -40.04
CA THR A 8 10.80 -58.42 -38.81
C THR A 8 11.42 -57.27 -37.99
N TRP A 9 10.56 -56.36 -37.53
CA TRP A 9 10.48 -55.64 -36.26
C TRP A 9 11.64 -55.72 -35.23
N HIS A 10 12.13 -54.55 -34.79
CA HIS A 10 12.11 -54.16 -33.37
C HIS A 10 11.95 -52.65 -33.22
N SER A 11 10.97 -52.26 -32.39
CA SER A 11 10.49 -50.89 -32.20
C SER A 11 11.30 -50.17 -31.14
N ILE A 12 11.79 -48.95 -31.43
CA ILE A 12 12.15 -47.96 -30.41
C ILE A 12 11.06 -46.88 -30.43
N ARG A 13 10.16 -46.94 -29.44
CA ARG A 13 9.24 -45.86 -29.12
C ARG A 13 9.99 -44.78 -28.35
N GLY A 14 10.02 -43.57 -28.90
CA GLY A 14 10.40 -42.34 -28.20
C GLY A 14 9.64 -41.18 -28.82
N ARG A 15 8.57 -40.75 -28.14
CA ARG A 15 7.51 -39.87 -28.61
C ARG A 15 8.00 -38.45 -28.95
N SER A 16 7.73 -38.02 -30.17
CA SER A 16 7.49 -36.61 -30.51
C SER A 16 6.15 -36.18 -29.90
N ILE A 17 6.17 -35.15 -29.06
CA ILE A 17 4.95 -34.49 -28.55
C ILE A 17 4.67 -33.30 -29.49
N PRO A 18 3.51 -33.21 -30.16
CA PRO A 18 3.27 -32.18 -31.16
C PRO A 18 2.73 -30.90 -30.52
N LEU A 19 3.11 -29.77 -31.13
CA LEU A 19 2.72 -28.38 -30.88
C LEU A 19 1.21 -28.11 -30.67
N ALA A 20 0.32 -29.10 -30.84
CA ALA A 20 -1.13 -28.96 -30.73
C ALA A 20 -1.64 -28.93 -29.27
N THR A 21 -0.91 -29.51 -28.31
CA THR A 21 -1.34 -29.50 -26.89
C THR A 21 -1.14 -28.13 -26.22
N ALA A 22 -0.19 -27.33 -26.67
CA ALA A 22 0.07 -25.99 -26.13
C ALA A 22 -1.02 -24.97 -26.51
N VAL A 23 -1.60 -25.09 -27.71
CA VAL A 23 -2.68 -24.19 -28.18
C VAL A 23 -4.01 -24.52 -27.49
N ALA A 24 -4.27 -25.80 -27.19
CA ALA A 24 -5.46 -26.23 -26.45
C ALA A 24 -5.39 -25.84 -24.95
N LEU A 25 -4.21 -25.85 -24.33
CA LEU A 25 -4.02 -25.37 -22.95
C LEU A 25 -4.14 -23.86 -22.83
N SER A 26 -3.61 -23.07 -23.78
CA SER A 26 -3.74 -21.61 -23.74
C SER A 26 -5.15 -21.12 -23.98
N THR A 27 -5.91 -21.78 -24.87
CA THR A 27 -7.35 -21.49 -25.06
C THR A 27 -8.19 -21.95 -23.88
N SER A 28 -7.83 -23.05 -23.22
CA SER A 28 -8.50 -23.48 -21.98
C SER A 28 -8.21 -22.52 -20.82
N ILE A 29 -6.97 -22.02 -20.66
CA ILE A 29 -6.64 -21.00 -19.66
C ILE A 29 -7.33 -19.67 -19.97
N TYR A 30 -7.40 -19.26 -21.24
CA TYR A 30 -8.13 -18.07 -21.67
C TYR A 30 -9.63 -18.20 -21.40
N LEU A 31 -10.23 -19.37 -21.68
CA LEU A 31 -11.64 -19.64 -21.41
C LEU A 31 -11.93 -19.76 -19.91
N THR A 32 -11.07 -20.42 -19.11
CA THR A 32 -11.23 -20.46 -17.65
C THR A 32 -10.97 -19.12 -16.99
N HIS A 33 -10.04 -18.30 -17.50
CA HIS A 33 -9.86 -16.93 -17.05
C HIS A 33 -11.14 -16.12 -17.32
N THR A 34 -11.74 -16.23 -18.51
CA THR A 34 -13.04 -15.60 -18.80
C THR A 34 -14.23 -16.21 -18.05
N TYR A 35 -14.12 -17.45 -17.55
CA TYR A 35 -15.17 -18.11 -16.75
C TYR A 35 -15.07 -17.79 -15.25
N TYR A 36 -13.87 -17.51 -14.74
CA TYR A 36 -13.63 -17.13 -13.33
C TYR A 36 -13.45 -15.61 -13.10
N THR A 37 -13.27 -14.82 -14.16
CA THR A 37 -13.59 -13.38 -14.15
C THR A 37 -14.86 -13.16 -14.98
N PRO A 38 -16.06 -13.28 -14.40
CA PRO A 38 -17.20 -12.68 -15.04
C PRO A 38 -16.91 -11.17 -15.17
N LEU A 39 -16.97 -10.67 -16.40
CA LEU A 39 -17.25 -9.27 -16.66
C LEU A 39 -18.29 -8.79 -15.65
N LEU A 40 -17.98 -7.70 -14.95
CA LEU A 40 -18.95 -6.67 -14.56
C LEU A 40 -20.38 -7.22 -14.42
N ALA A 41 -20.64 -7.95 -13.34
CA ALA A 41 -21.93 -7.76 -12.73
C ALA A 41 -21.85 -6.34 -12.17
N ASP A 42 -22.45 -5.39 -12.88
CA ASP A 42 -23.01 -4.22 -12.24
C ASP A 42 -23.78 -4.74 -11.01
N GLU A 43 -23.14 -4.75 -9.83
CA GLU A 43 -23.92 -4.57 -8.61
C GLU A 43 -24.66 -3.28 -8.86
N ALA A 44 -25.98 -3.42 -9.06
CA ALA A 44 -26.87 -2.40 -9.57
C ALA A 44 -26.42 -1.02 -9.07
N ILE A 45 -25.80 -0.27 -9.97
CA ILE A 45 -25.63 1.18 -9.82
C ILE A 45 -27.03 1.67 -9.43
N PRO A 46 -27.22 2.44 -8.33
CA PRO A 46 -28.48 3.13 -8.13
C PRO A 46 -28.73 3.92 -9.42
N SER A 47 -29.73 3.48 -10.17
CA SER A 47 -30.01 3.98 -11.51
C SER A 47 -29.98 5.50 -11.49
N ALA A 48 -29.02 6.09 -12.21
CA ALA A 48 -28.85 7.53 -12.31
C ALA A 48 -30.05 8.12 -13.07
N LEU A 49 -31.16 8.38 -12.36
CA LEU A 49 -32.19 9.31 -12.81
C LEU A 49 -31.74 10.71 -12.43
N GLY A 50 -31.32 11.47 -13.45
CA GLY A 50 -31.25 12.93 -13.34
C GLY A 50 -30.26 13.55 -14.30
N SER A 51 -30.76 14.40 -15.20
CA SER A 51 -29.98 15.43 -15.87
C SER A 51 -29.49 16.47 -14.84
N GLY A 52 -28.54 16.08 -14.00
CA GLY A 52 -27.93 16.93 -12.98
C GLY A 52 -26.82 17.81 -13.56
N LYS A 53 -26.75 19.07 -13.13
CA LYS A 53 -25.66 20.00 -13.43
C LYS A 53 -24.31 19.36 -13.07
N LYS A 54 -23.28 19.53 -13.92
CA LYS A 54 -21.91 19.09 -13.60
C LYS A 54 -21.52 19.57 -12.20
N PRO A 55 -21.03 18.69 -11.31
CA PRO A 55 -20.60 19.09 -9.97
C PRO A 55 -19.50 20.15 -10.09
N LYS A 56 -19.71 21.29 -9.41
CA LYS A 56 -18.70 22.33 -9.28
C LYS A 56 -17.80 21.95 -8.12
N PHE A 57 -16.64 21.39 -8.42
CA PHE A 57 -15.61 21.19 -7.42
C PHE A 57 -14.91 22.52 -7.10
N PRO A 58 -14.51 22.75 -5.83
CA PRO A 58 -13.66 23.88 -5.51
C PRO A 58 -12.31 23.75 -6.23
N ILE A 59 -11.76 24.86 -6.69
CA ILE A 59 -10.45 24.90 -7.34
C ILE A 59 -9.39 24.85 -6.23
N ALA A 60 -8.30 24.10 -6.44
CA ALA A 60 -7.24 23.94 -5.45
C ALA A 60 -6.60 25.27 -4.97
N SER A 61 -6.64 26.32 -5.80
CA SER A 61 -6.17 27.68 -5.46
C SER A 61 -7.05 28.41 -4.44
N ASP A 62 -8.33 28.03 -4.31
CA ASP A 62 -9.34 28.78 -3.56
C ASP A 62 -9.55 28.24 -2.15
N VAL A 63 -8.80 27.19 -1.78
CA VAL A 63 -8.97 26.44 -0.54
C VAL A 63 -7.67 26.49 0.26
N ASN A 64 -7.81 26.54 1.60
CA ASN A 64 -6.67 26.55 2.51
C ASN A 64 -5.68 25.42 2.15
N PRO A 65 -4.37 25.71 2.02
CA PRO A 65 -3.34 24.76 1.59
C PRO A 65 -3.21 23.53 2.50
N LEU A 66 -3.76 23.57 3.72
CA LEU A 66 -3.80 22.42 4.61
C LEU A 66 -4.87 21.38 4.23
N THR A 67 -5.77 21.72 3.32
CA THR A 67 -6.86 20.83 2.89
C THR A 67 -6.30 19.73 2.01
N PRO A 68 -6.60 18.45 2.29
CA PRO A 68 -6.12 17.35 1.47
C PRO A 68 -6.58 17.50 0.02
N LEU A 69 -5.71 17.18 -0.93
CA LEU A 69 -6.05 17.11 -2.36
C LEU A 69 -6.16 15.64 -2.75
N ALA A 70 -7.16 15.29 -3.55
CA ALA A 70 -7.28 13.94 -4.09
C ALA A 70 -7.67 13.91 -5.55
N TRP A 71 -7.30 12.81 -6.20
CA TRP A 71 -7.61 12.49 -7.59
C TRP A 71 -7.61 10.98 -7.79
N GLY A 72 -8.20 10.52 -8.89
CA GLY A 72 -8.35 9.08 -9.17
C GLY A 72 -9.79 8.60 -9.22
N THR A 73 -10.00 7.32 -8.97
CA THR A 73 -11.34 6.72 -8.91
C THR A 73 -12.15 7.22 -7.72
N ASN A 74 -13.46 7.38 -7.93
CA ASN A 74 -14.45 7.63 -6.89
C ASN A 74 -15.63 6.64 -6.98
N ARG A 75 -15.41 5.45 -7.58
CA ARG A 75 -16.44 4.42 -7.78
C ARG A 75 -17.13 3.99 -6.48
N TYR A 76 -16.40 3.98 -5.38
CA TYR A 76 -16.92 3.65 -4.04
C TYR A 76 -16.99 4.86 -3.12
N LEU A 77 -17.15 6.07 -3.66
CA LEU A 77 -17.29 7.31 -2.88
C LEU A 77 -16.11 7.57 -1.91
N THR A 78 -14.93 7.03 -2.23
CA THR A 78 -13.73 7.11 -1.38
C THR A 78 -13.01 8.46 -1.49
N LEU A 79 -13.37 9.29 -2.48
CA LEU A 79 -12.87 10.65 -2.62
C LEU A 79 -13.97 11.68 -2.31
N TYR A 80 -15.17 11.52 -2.86
CA TYR A 80 -16.29 12.42 -2.63
C TYR A 80 -17.59 11.64 -2.43
N PRO A 81 -18.47 12.07 -1.51
CA PRO A 81 -19.82 11.54 -1.36
C PRO A 81 -20.76 12.07 -2.46
N ASP A 82 -20.33 11.94 -3.73
CA ASP A 82 -21.13 12.27 -4.91
C ASP A 82 -21.14 11.06 -5.87
N PRO A 83 -22.26 10.32 -5.95
CA PRO A 83 -22.36 9.14 -6.81
C PRO A 83 -22.32 9.47 -8.31
N ASN A 84 -22.54 10.74 -8.69
CA ASN A 84 -22.44 11.15 -10.09
C ASN A 84 -20.98 11.35 -10.55
N THR A 85 -20.05 11.44 -9.59
CA THR A 85 -18.62 11.57 -9.88
C THR A 85 -17.95 10.22 -9.71
N SER A 86 -17.71 9.52 -10.81
CA SER A 86 -17.01 8.22 -10.79
C SER A 86 -15.48 8.35 -10.79
N VAL A 87 -14.94 9.49 -11.26
CA VAL A 87 -13.51 9.75 -11.39
C VAL A 87 -13.20 11.24 -11.23
N VAL A 88 -12.17 11.54 -10.45
CA VAL A 88 -11.63 12.89 -10.21
C VAL A 88 -10.32 13.03 -11.00
N LYS A 89 -10.35 13.79 -12.11
CA LYS A 89 -9.27 13.79 -13.11
C LYS A 89 -8.03 14.61 -12.74
N LYS A 90 -8.20 15.57 -11.84
CA LYS A 90 -7.17 16.52 -11.41
C LYS A 90 -7.15 16.58 -9.88
N PRO A 91 -6.02 16.93 -9.26
CA PRO A 91 -5.98 17.19 -7.83
C PRO A 91 -7.06 18.18 -7.43
N THR A 92 -7.97 17.73 -6.56
CA THR A 92 -9.16 18.48 -6.15
C THR A 92 -9.28 18.44 -4.63
N PRO A 93 -9.60 19.55 -3.94
CA PRO A 93 -9.69 19.61 -2.48
C PRO A 93 -10.79 18.73 -1.86
N LEU A 94 -10.40 17.84 -0.94
CA LEU A 94 -11.29 17.05 -0.09
C LEU A 94 -11.83 17.88 1.07
N THR A 95 -12.76 18.79 0.78
CA THR A 95 -13.31 19.73 1.77
C THR A 95 -14.02 19.07 2.95
N HIS A 96 -14.57 17.87 2.77
CA HIS A 96 -15.20 17.09 3.84
C HIS A 96 -14.20 16.62 4.92
N LEU A 97 -12.90 16.64 4.63
CA LEU A 97 -11.84 16.38 5.61
C LEU A 97 -11.35 17.64 6.36
N GLY A 98 -11.86 18.81 5.98
CA GLY A 98 -11.43 20.09 6.53
C GLY A 98 -9.96 20.43 6.25
N SER A 99 -9.52 21.55 6.79
CA SER A 99 -8.16 22.08 6.61
C SER A 99 -7.32 21.80 7.86
N THR A 100 -6.98 20.52 8.07
CA THR A 100 -6.29 20.10 9.30
C THR A 100 -5.22 19.03 9.06
N PRO A 101 -4.08 19.08 9.77
CA PRO A 101 -3.11 17.99 9.71
C PRO A 101 -3.65 16.72 10.39
N LEU A 102 -3.35 15.58 9.80
CA LEU A 102 -3.81 14.25 10.22
C LEU A 102 -2.62 13.39 10.64
N ARG A 103 -2.79 12.47 11.60
CA ARG A 103 -1.73 11.52 11.98
C ARG A 103 -1.47 10.49 10.89
N ASP A 104 -2.54 10.04 10.24
CA ASP A 104 -2.48 9.09 9.14
C ASP A 104 -3.73 9.18 8.27
N LEU A 105 -3.61 8.78 7.00
CA LEU A 105 -4.70 8.71 6.04
C LEU A 105 -4.46 7.55 5.08
N VAL A 106 -5.48 6.72 4.88
CA VAL A 106 -5.46 5.56 4.00
C VAL A 106 -6.70 5.55 3.11
N ILE A 107 -6.54 5.10 1.87
CA ILE A 107 -7.64 4.91 0.92
C ILE A 107 -7.62 3.44 0.48
N ALA A 108 -8.56 2.66 1.02
CA ALA A 108 -8.81 1.29 0.60
C ALA A 108 -9.72 1.27 -0.63
N GLU A 109 -10.06 0.07 -1.13
CA GLU A 109 -10.94 -0.08 -2.29
C GLU A 109 -12.31 0.55 -2.06
N LYS A 110 -12.98 0.17 -0.96
CA LYS A 110 -14.39 0.53 -0.71
C LYS A 110 -14.57 1.61 0.37
N TYR A 111 -13.50 1.99 1.07
CA TYR A 111 -13.57 2.99 2.13
C TYR A 111 -12.28 3.80 2.23
N GLY A 112 -12.39 5.03 2.74
CA GLY A 112 -11.26 5.82 3.21
C GLY A 112 -11.26 5.88 4.74
N ALA A 113 -10.09 6.06 5.33
CA ALA A 113 -9.96 6.27 6.77
C ALA A 113 -8.82 7.23 7.10
N CYS A 114 -8.99 8.01 8.17
CA CYS A 114 -7.94 8.89 8.67
C CYS A 114 -7.97 9.01 10.20
N VAL A 115 -6.89 9.57 10.74
CA VAL A 115 -6.70 9.75 12.18
C VAL A 115 -6.44 11.21 12.47
N ASP A 116 -7.25 11.80 13.36
CA ASP A 116 -7.07 13.19 13.79
C ASP A 116 -5.90 13.35 14.78
N ALA A 117 -5.59 14.59 15.16
CA ALA A 117 -4.50 14.87 16.10
C ALA A 117 -4.71 14.32 17.53
N ARG A 118 -5.94 13.98 17.95
CA ARG A 118 -6.20 13.29 19.23
C ARG A 118 -5.91 11.81 19.14
N GLY A 119 -5.93 11.25 17.92
CA GLY A 119 -5.86 9.81 17.70
C GLY A 119 -7.23 9.16 17.64
N ASP A 120 -8.28 9.91 17.29
CA ASP A 120 -9.58 9.34 16.95
C ASP A 120 -9.61 8.99 15.45
N CYS A 121 -10.21 7.86 15.12
CA CYS A 121 -10.31 7.33 13.77
C CYS A 121 -11.64 7.73 13.12
N TRP A 122 -11.57 8.12 11.86
CA TRP A 122 -12.70 8.53 11.04
C TRP A 122 -12.70 7.71 9.75
N MET A 123 -13.89 7.35 9.26
CA MET A 123 -14.06 6.49 8.08
C MET A 123 -15.16 7.04 7.17
N TRP A 124 -15.06 6.78 5.87
CA TRP A 124 -16.03 7.22 4.85
C TRP A 124 -15.99 6.29 3.62
N GLY A 125 -16.85 6.55 2.64
CA GLY A 125 -16.97 5.76 1.42
C GLY A 125 -18.02 4.65 1.51
N ALA A 126 -18.42 4.11 0.35
CA ALA A 126 -19.57 3.23 0.19
C ALA A 126 -19.49 1.92 1.00
N GLY A 127 -18.29 1.41 1.25
CA GLY A 127 -18.06 0.24 2.10
C GLY A 127 -18.23 0.53 3.60
N TYR A 128 -18.10 1.79 4.01
CA TYR A 128 -18.36 2.25 5.37
C TYR A 128 -19.82 2.67 5.55
N ASP A 129 -20.27 3.64 4.76
CA ASP A 129 -21.63 4.13 4.71
C ASP A 129 -22.05 4.19 3.24
N PRO A 130 -23.16 3.58 2.81
CA PRO A 130 -23.57 3.58 1.40
C PRO A 130 -23.72 4.98 0.77
N SER A 131 -23.96 6.01 1.58
CA SER A 131 -24.00 7.41 1.15
C SER A 131 -22.62 8.01 0.85
N GLY A 132 -21.54 7.36 1.29
CA GLY A 132 -20.18 7.88 1.26
C GLY A 132 -19.88 8.87 2.39
N GLU A 133 -20.83 9.15 3.28
CA GLU A 133 -20.64 10.11 4.37
C GLU A 133 -19.54 9.69 5.34
N ILE A 134 -18.83 10.71 5.84
CA ILE A 134 -17.81 10.54 6.86
C ILE A 134 -18.44 10.37 8.24
N GLY A 135 -17.88 9.45 9.03
CA GLY A 135 -18.30 9.22 10.41
C GLY A 135 -17.14 8.94 11.35
N ARG A 136 -17.38 9.21 12.63
CA ARG A 136 -16.48 8.85 13.73
C ARG A 136 -16.54 7.34 13.96
N SER A 137 -15.41 6.66 13.74
CA SER A 137 -15.27 5.23 14.00
C SER A 137 -14.72 5.01 15.42
N LEU A 138 -13.42 4.75 15.58
CA LEU A 138 -12.80 4.40 16.86
C LEU A 138 -12.31 5.63 17.65
N LYS A 139 -12.85 5.85 18.86
CA LYS A 139 -12.48 6.97 19.75
C LYS A 139 -11.67 6.56 20.98
N GLY A 140 -10.84 7.49 21.48
CA GLY A 140 -10.20 7.37 22.78
C GLY A 140 -9.15 6.26 22.89
N LYS A 141 -8.66 5.75 21.74
CA LYS A 141 -7.61 4.72 21.69
C LYS A 141 -6.22 5.27 21.32
N GLY A 142 -6.12 6.57 21.05
CA GLY A 142 -4.86 7.24 20.76
C GLY A 142 -4.16 6.62 19.54
N ILE A 143 -4.89 6.48 18.43
CA ILE A 143 -4.39 5.83 17.22
C ILE A 143 -3.23 6.64 16.64
N ALA A 144 -2.19 5.92 16.19
CA ALA A 144 -1.00 6.46 15.56
C ALA A 144 -1.00 6.21 14.05
N SER A 145 -1.35 4.99 13.63
CA SER A 145 -1.35 4.59 12.22
C SER A 145 -2.46 3.59 11.89
N LEU A 146 -2.82 3.55 10.61
CA LEU A 146 -3.87 2.70 10.06
C LEU A 146 -3.30 1.72 9.04
N VAL A 147 -3.87 0.51 9.01
CA VAL A 147 -3.56 -0.51 8.01
C VAL A 147 -4.88 -1.00 7.42
N PRO A 148 -5.19 -0.65 6.15
CA PRO A 148 -6.43 -1.06 5.52
C PRO A 148 -6.39 -2.55 5.14
N ALA A 149 -7.52 -3.22 5.32
CA ALA A 149 -7.82 -4.53 4.73
C ALA A 149 -9.22 -4.49 4.06
N PRO A 150 -9.58 -5.46 3.19
CA PRO A 150 -10.78 -5.36 2.35
C PRO A 150 -12.10 -5.06 3.09
N ALA A 151 -12.35 -5.70 4.23
CA ALA A 151 -13.57 -5.52 5.03
C ALA A 151 -13.30 -5.17 6.50
N LYS A 152 -12.04 -4.90 6.84
CA LYS A 152 -11.58 -4.59 8.21
C LYS A 152 -10.57 -3.45 8.16
N LEU A 153 -10.53 -2.64 9.20
CA LEU A 153 -9.48 -1.64 9.40
C LEU A 153 -8.71 -2.00 10.66
N ILE A 154 -7.39 -2.14 10.53
CA ILE A 154 -6.49 -2.38 11.65
C ILE A 154 -5.86 -1.05 12.07
N ALA A 155 -5.85 -0.77 13.37
CA ALA A 155 -5.35 0.47 13.94
C ALA A 155 -4.28 0.18 15.00
N LEU A 156 -3.11 0.80 14.87
CA LEU A 156 -2.02 0.74 15.85
C LEU A 156 -2.05 2.03 16.67
N SER A 157 -2.13 1.91 17.99
CA SER A 157 -2.09 3.06 18.90
C SER A 157 -0.67 3.48 19.28
N GLN A 158 -0.54 4.72 19.75
CA GLN A 158 0.74 5.28 20.23
C GLN A 158 1.35 4.48 21.40
N ASN A 159 0.51 3.83 22.22
CA ASN A 159 0.96 2.96 23.30
C ASN A 159 1.29 1.52 22.86
N GLY A 160 1.20 1.21 21.56
CA GLY A 160 1.56 -0.09 21.00
C GLY A 160 0.53 -1.18 21.24
N LYS A 161 -0.77 -0.84 21.17
CA LYS A 161 -1.89 -1.78 21.12
C LYS A 161 -2.45 -1.85 19.70
N LEU A 162 -2.99 -3.02 19.35
CA LEU A 162 -3.62 -3.26 18.05
C LEU A 162 -5.13 -3.38 18.23
N TYR A 163 -5.88 -2.65 17.41
CA TYR A 163 -7.33 -2.71 17.37
C TYR A 163 -7.80 -3.03 15.97
N VAL A 164 -8.94 -3.72 15.86
CA VAL A 164 -9.64 -3.97 14.61
C VAL A 164 -11.05 -3.47 14.70
N VAL A 165 -11.49 -2.76 13.67
CA VAL A 165 -12.87 -2.35 13.46
C VAL A 165 -13.36 -2.86 12.11
N SER A 166 -14.67 -3.06 11.99
CA SER A 166 -15.30 -3.42 10.71
C SER A 166 -15.14 -2.27 9.72
N ALA A 167 -15.00 -2.55 8.43
CA ALA A 167 -15.07 -1.50 7.42
C ALA A 167 -16.46 -0.85 7.34
N SER A 168 -17.53 -1.54 7.75
CA SER A 168 -18.92 -1.09 7.67
C SER A 168 -19.41 -0.43 8.96
N LYS A 169 -20.03 0.75 8.83
CA LYS A 169 -20.67 1.52 9.91
C LYS A 169 -21.82 0.75 10.57
N ALA A 170 -22.64 0.05 9.80
CA ALA A 170 -23.75 -0.73 10.34
C ALA A 170 -23.28 -1.80 11.36
N PHE A 171 -22.15 -2.45 11.09
CA PHE A 171 -21.55 -3.41 12.02
C PHE A 171 -20.84 -2.73 13.19
N GLN A 172 -20.25 -1.55 12.97
CA GLN A 172 -19.69 -0.74 14.05
C GLN A 172 -20.78 -0.27 15.04
N ASP A 173 -21.95 0.12 14.55
CA ASP A 173 -23.06 0.66 15.36
C ASP A 173 -23.85 -0.41 16.11
N ALA A 174 -23.77 -1.68 15.68
CA ALA A 174 -24.39 -2.81 16.38
C ALA A 174 -23.85 -2.99 17.82
N LYS A 175 -22.67 -2.42 18.14
CA LYS A 175 -22.10 -2.33 19.50
C LYS A 175 -22.08 -3.66 20.27
N ALA A 176 -21.81 -4.77 19.58
CA ALA A 176 -21.75 -6.11 20.19
C ALA A 176 -20.82 -6.18 21.41
N TYR A 177 -19.71 -5.41 21.43
CA TYR A 177 -18.79 -5.31 22.57
C TYR A 177 -19.42 -4.81 23.88
N ARG A 178 -20.56 -4.10 23.86
CA ARG A 178 -21.12 -3.47 25.08
C ARG A 178 -21.57 -4.50 26.12
N ASN A 179 -21.95 -5.70 25.69
CA ASN A 179 -22.39 -6.78 26.58
C ASN A 179 -21.24 -7.44 27.37
N GLU A 180 -19.98 -7.15 27.02
CA GLU A 180 -18.79 -7.77 27.62
C GLU A 180 -17.96 -6.81 28.50
N ARG A 181 -18.43 -5.58 28.76
CA ARG A 181 -17.67 -4.62 29.56
C ARG A 181 -17.72 -4.95 31.05
N SER A 182 -16.54 -5.18 31.63
CA SER A 182 -16.34 -5.15 33.09
C SER A 182 -16.65 -3.75 33.65
N TRP A 183 -17.23 -3.71 34.85
CA TRP A 183 -17.65 -2.50 35.56
C TRP A 183 -16.54 -1.44 35.69
N TRP A 184 -15.27 -1.85 35.83
CA TRP A 184 -14.12 -0.94 35.86
C TRP A 184 -13.93 -0.16 34.56
N ASN A 185 -14.17 -0.80 33.41
CA ASN A 185 -14.07 -0.16 32.09
C ASN A 185 -15.26 0.77 31.81
N TYR A 186 -16.38 0.58 32.51
CA TYR A 186 -17.53 1.49 32.44
C TYR A 186 -17.28 2.78 33.23
N LEU A 187 -16.62 2.69 34.40
CA LEU A 187 -16.36 3.85 35.27
C LEU A 187 -15.18 4.72 34.83
N PHE A 188 -14.11 4.10 34.30
CA PHE A 188 -12.85 4.82 34.01
C PHE A 188 -12.45 4.82 32.53
N GLY A 189 -13.21 4.15 31.67
CA GLY A 189 -12.91 4.03 30.24
C GLY A 189 -13.68 5.05 29.39
N THR A 190 -12.99 5.69 28.45
CA THR A 190 -13.64 6.46 27.38
C THR A 190 -14.44 5.50 26.49
N ASP A 191 -15.70 5.81 26.18
CA ASP A 191 -16.49 5.01 25.26
C ASP A 191 -15.97 5.17 23.81
N PRO A 192 -15.32 4.16 23.20
CA PRO A 192 -14.91 4.16 21.79
C PRO A 192 -16.04 4.44 20.81
N GLY A 193 -17.30 4.21 21.19
CA GLY A 193 -18.46 4.57 20.38
C GLY A 193 -18.87 3.54 19.33
N VAL A 194 -18.01 2.56 19.01
CA VAL A 194 -18.21 1.55 17.96
C VAL A 194 -17.75 0.16 18.40
N ASP A 195 -18.19 -0.88 17.69
CA ASP A 195 -17.70 -2.25 17.85
C ASP A 195 -16.26 -2.41 17.35
N PHE A 196 -15.43 -2.99 18.22
CA PHE A 196 -14.00 -3.16 17.99
C PHE A 196 -13.48 -4.35 18.78
N VAL A 197 -12.33 -4.88 18.35
CA VAL A 197 -11.59 -5.93 19.05
C VAL A 197 -10.16 -5.45 19.29
N GLU A 198 -9.65 -5.62 20.51
CA GLU A 198 -8.21 -5.50 20.80
C GLU A 198 -7.53 -6.83 20.47
N LEU A 199 -6.60 -6.81 19.51
CA LEU A 199 -5.87 -8.00 19.11
C LEU A 199 -4.77 -8.32 20.14
N LYS A 200 -4.68 -9.61 20.49
CA LYS A 200 -3.76 -10.10 21.52
C LYS A 200 -2.66 -10.97 20.93
N ALA A 201 -1.49 -10.98 21.54
CA ALA A 201 -0.47 -11.97 21.22
C ALA A 201 -0.80 -13.32 21.89
N GLU A 202 -0.62 -14.42 21.17
CA GLU A 202 -0.61 -15.77 21.75
C GLU A 202 0.47 -15.87 22.83
N GLY A 203 0.09 -16.37 24.00
CA GLY A 203 0.97 -16.41 25.17
C GLY A 203 1.25 -15.04 25.80
N GLY A 204 0.63 -13.97 25.30
CA GLY A 204 0.78 -12.60 25.81
C GLY A 204 2.08 -11.90 25.38
N LEU A 205 2.11 -10.60 25.65
CA LEU A 205 3.31 -9.78 25.49
C LEU A 205 4.12 -9.80 26.80
N LYS A 206 5.45 -9.87 26.69
CA LYS A 206 6.34 -9.82 27.86
C LYS A 206 6.29 -8.44 28.52
N PHE A 207 6.77 -8.32 29.76
CA PHE A 207 6.87 -7.02 30.43
C PHE A 207 7.62 -5.97 29.57
N GLY A 208 7.00 -4.80 29.39
CA GLY A 208 7.52 -3.72 28.54
C GLY A 208 7.50 -3.99 27.02
N GLU A 209 6.96 -5.13 26.59
CA GLU A 209 6.78 -5.47 25.18
C GLU A 209 5.50 -4.85 24.63
N ARG A 210 5.58 -4.24 23.45
CA ARG A 210 4.45 -3.60 22.77
C ARG A 210 4.59 -3.74 21.26
N TRP A 211 3.48 -3.64 20.55
CA TRP A 211 3.48 -3.60 19.08
C TRP A 211 4.15 -2.32 18.58
N THR A 212 5.01 -2.44 17.57
CA THR A 212 5.72 -1.32 16.95
C THR A 212 5.50 -1.22 15.45
N GLY A 213 5.15 -2.32 14.79
CA GLY A 213 4.89 -2.34 13.36
C GLY A 213 3.81 -3.36 13.02
N VAL A 214 3.04 -3.04 11.99
CA VAL A 214 1.94 -3.86 11.48
C VAL A 214 1.81 -3.67 9.97
N SER A 215 1.48 -4.72 9.25
CA SER A 215 1.25 -4.70 7.80
C SER A 215 0.23 -5.77 7.43
N ALA A 216 -0.72 -5.46 6.54
CA ALA A 216 -1.78 -6.37 6.12
C ALA A 216 -1.75 -6.57 4.60
N GLY A 217 -1.85 -7.82 4.19
CA GLY A 217 -2.25 -8.19 2.84
C GLY A 217 -3.76 -8.33 2.75
N VAL A 218 -4.24 -8.94 1.67
CA VAL A 218 -5.69 -9.13 1.43
C VAL A 218 -6.31 -10.07 2.48
N HIS A 219 -5.58 -11.12 2.87
CA HIS A 219 -6.10 -12.19 3.72
C HIS A 219 -5.32 -12.42 5.03
N HIS A 220 -4.26 -11.65 5.29
CA HIS A 220 -3.40 -11.88 6.45
C HIS A 220 -2.81 -10.58 6.98
N LEU A 221 -2.42 -10.62 8.25
CA LEU A 221 -1.75 -9.55 8.97
C LEU A 221 -0.42 -10.08 9.50
N LEU A 222 0.62 -9.26 9.43
CA LEU A 222 1.85 -9.41 10.19
C LEU A 222 2.00 -8.28 11.21
N ALA A 223 2.55 -8.60 12.37
CA ALA A 223 2.88 -7.61 13.39
C ALA A 223 4.23 -7.92 14.04
N VAL A 224 4.95 -6.87 14.43
CA VAL A 224 6.24 -6.94 15.13
C VAL A 224 6.21 -6.12 16.40
N THR A 225 6.91 -6.61 17.43
CA THR A 225 7.04 -5.92 18.73
C THR A 225 8.35 -5.16 18.85
N ASN A 226 8.46 -4.27 19.84
CA ASN A 226 9.70 -3.58 20.19
C ASN A 226 10.85 -4.52 20.63
N LYS A 227 10.58 -5.81 20.85
CA LYS A 227 11.61 -6.83 21.15
C LYS A 227 11.94 -7.70 19.93
N GLY A 228 11.43 -7.33 18.76
CA GLY A 228 11.65 -8.04 17.51
C GLY A 228 10.89 -9.35 17.34
N ARG A 229 9.94 -9.69 18.22
CA ARG A 229 9.07 -10.86 18.04
C ARG A 229 8.08 -10.59 16.92
N THR A 230 7.85 -11.60 16.07
CA THR A 230 7.00 -11.48 14.89
C THR A 230 5.81 -12.42 14.99
N PHE A 231 4.64 -11.90 14.66
CA PHE A 231 3.37 -12.61 14.76
C PHE A 231 2.57 -12.47 13.47
N SER A 232 1.68 -13.43 13.23
CA SER A 232 0.75 -13.42 12.10
C SER A 232 -0.70 -13.68 12.55
N LEU A 233 -1.65 -13.18 11.76
CA LEU A 233 -3.09 -13.38 11.97
C LEU A 233 -3.79 -13.61 10.62
N PRO A 234 -4.65 -14.62 10.50
CA PRO A 234 -5.54 -14.73 9.34
C PRO A 234 -6.63 -13.67 9.42
N LEU A 235 -6.86 -12.93 8.34
CA LEU A 235 -7.97 -11.97 8.22
C LEU A 235 -9.19 -12.61 7.53
N SER A 236 -8.99 -13.71 6.81
CA SER A 236 -10.01 -14.52 6.16
C SER A 236 -9.63 -16.00 6.13
N PRO A 237 -10.53 -16.92 5.71
CA PRO A 237 -10.22 -18.33 5.53
C PRO A 237 -9.07 -18.60 4.55
N ALA A 238 -8.88 -17.71 3.57
CA ALA A 238 -7.75 -17.77 2.62
C ALA A 238 -6.42 -17.28 3.22
N GLY A 239 -6.38 -16.93 4.50
CA GLY A 239 -5.26 -16.28 5.19
C GLY A 239 -3.96 -17.08 5.24
N ASN A 240 -3.99 -18.39 4.99
CA ASN A 240 -2.79 -19.20 4.81
C ASN A 240 -2.77 -20.06 3.55
N SER A 241 -3.59 -19.71 2.55
CA SER A 241 -3.68 -20.42 1.25
C SER A 241 -2.33 -20.55 0.54
N HIS A 242 -1.44 -19.58 0.74
CA HIS A 242 -0.09 -19.54 0.16
C HIS A 242 1.00 -19.65 1.22
N ARG A 243 0.68 -20.14 2.42
CA ARG A 243 1.59 -20.20 3.57
C ARG A 243 2.06 -18.82 4.06
N GLN A 244 1.33 -17.77 3.73
CA GLN A 244 1.71 -16.39 4.04
C GLN A 244 1.69 -16.05 5.54
N LEU A 245 1.09 -16.87 6.41
CA LEU A 245 1.23 -16.69 7.87
C LEU A 245 2.60 -17.09 8.40
N GLY A 246 3.43 -17.79 7.61
CA GLY A 246 4.70 -18.35 8.08
C GLY A 246 4.50 -19.54 9.04
N THR A 247 3.27 -20.07 9.13
CA THR A 247 2.90 -21.22 9.96
C THR A 247 2.41 -22.38 9.08
N ARG A 248 2.48 -23.60 9.62
CA ARG A 248 1.97 -24.80 8.96
C ARG A 248 0.44 -24.97 9.10
N GLN A 249 -0.24 -24.04 9.78
CA GLN A 249 -1.68 -24.10 10.04
C GLN A 249 -2.45 -24.25 8.73
N VAL A 250 -3.31 -25.25 8.64
CA VAL A 250 -4.24 -25.41 7.53
C VAL A 250 -5.59 -25.02 8.07
N PHE A 251 -6.21 -24.01 7.45
CA PHE A 251 -7.62 -23.74 7.68
C PHE A 251 -8.37 -24.67 6.74
N GLU A 252 -9.09 -25.65 7.28
CA GLU A 252 -10.01 -26.42 6.46
C GLU A 252 -11.00 -25.42 5.86
N THR A 253 -11.20 -25.48 4.54
CA THR A 253 -12.16 -24.65 3.81
C THR A 253 -13.46 -25.41 3.52
N PRO A 254 -14.20 -26.03 4.48
CA PRO A 254 -15.55 -26.45 4.19
C PRO A 254 -16.46 -25.26 4.47
N PHE A 255 -16.70 -24.41 3.48
CA PHE A 255 -17.92 -23.61 3.50
C PHE A 255 -18.93 -24.30 2.60
N PRO A 256 -19.99 -24.92 3.17
CA PRO A 256 -21.11 -25.40 2.38
C PRO A 256 -21.71 -24.20 1.68
N VAL A 257 -21.90 -24.29 0.36
CA VAL A 257 -22.80 -23.37 -0.35
C VAL A 257 -24.19 -23.67 0.22
N PRO A 258 -24.83 -22.77 0.98
CA PRO A 258 -26.17 -23.04 1.48
C PRO A 258 -27.09 -23.17 0.26
N SER A 259 -27.65 -24.36 0.06
CA SER A 259 -28.58 -24.65 -1.03
C SER A 259 -29.92 -23.92 -0.89
N SER A 260 -30.15 -23.23 0.22
CA SER A 260 -31.35 -22.41 0.48
C SER A 260 -31.07 -21.31 1.50
N SER A 261 -31.71 -20.15 1.29
CA SER A 261 -31.63 -18.95 2.15
C SER A 261 -32.12 -19.14 3.59
N SER A 262 -32.87 -20.22 3.86
CA SER A 262 -33.46 -20.51 5.17
C SER A 262 -32.51 -21.18 6.17
N SER A 263 -31.42 -21.81 5.70
CA SER A 263 -30.54 -22.62 6.56
C SER A 263 -29.37 -21.84 7.20
N ALA A 264 -29.27 -20.53 6.93
CA ALA A 264 -28.17 -19.67 7.39
C ALA A 264 -28.43 -18.98 8.76
N LEU A 265 -29.54 -19.27 9.45
CA LEU A 265 -30.02 -18.48 10.58
C LEU A 265 -29.79 -19.07 11.98
N THR A 266 -29.19 -20.25 12.14
CA THR A 266 -29.27 -20.97 13.43
C THR A 266 -28.03 -21.01 14.32
N LEU A 267 -26.84 -20.54 13.92
CA LEU A 267 -25.69 -20.40 14.85
C LEU A 267 -24.79 -19.22 14.46
N SER A 268 -24.72 -18.19 15.30
CA SER A 268 -23.91 -16.97 15.12
C SER A 268 -22.39 -17.23 15.12
N PRO A 269 -21.57 -16.36 14.49
CA PRO A 269 -21.93 -15.01 14.06
C PRO A 269 -22.39 -14.94 12.60
N GLN A 270 -23.45 -14.17 12.42
CA GLN A 270 -24.22 -13.92 11.19
C GLN A 270 -23.46 -13.15 10.09
N LEU A 271 -22.12 -13.16 10.08
CA LEU A 271 -21.31 -12.39 9.14
C LEU A 271 -20.31 -13.29 8.41
N PRO A 272 -20.03 -13.03 7.11
CA PRO A 272 -18.92 -13.67 6.43
C PRO A 272 -17.63 -13.50 7.24
N PRO A 273 -16.78 -14.54 7.38
CA PRO A 273 -15.53 -14.49 8.13
C PRO A 273 -14.61 -13.30 7.78
N GLU A 274 -14.64 -12.88 6.52
CA GLU A 274 -13.90 -11.73 5.98
C GLU A 274 -14.34 -10.40 6.59
N SER A 275 -15.61 -10.28 6.95
CA SER A 275 -16.20 -9.09 7.55
C SER A 275 -16.26 -9.16 9.07
N ASP A 276 -16.20 -10.36 9.66
CA ASP A 276 -16.25 -10.53 11.10
C ASP A 276 -14.90 -10.19 11.76
N ILE A 277 -14.89 -9.12 12.57
CA ILE A 277 -13.73 -8.67 13.36
C ILE A 277 -13.31 -9.67 14.45
N ARG A 278 -14.16 -10.65 14.78
CA ARG A 278 -13.90 -11.73 15.74
C ARG A 278 -13.46 -13.04 15.11
N PHE A 279 -13.36 -13.11 13.77
CA PHE A 279 -12.89 -14.31 13.05
C PHE A 279 -11.55 -14.81 13.60
N ALA A 280 -10.60 -13.90 13.84
CA ALA A 280 -9.36 -14.18 14.55
C ALA A 280 -8.95 -12.96 15.37
N THR A 281 -8.69 -13.18 16.66
CA THR A 281 -8.42 -12.08 17.63
C THR A 281 -7.06 -12.22 18.31
N THR A 282 -6.40 -13.37 18.14
CA THR A 282 -5.11 -13.69 18.78
C THR A 282 -4.09 -13.99 17.70
N LEU A 283 -3.02 -13.17 17.63
CA LEU A 283 -1.92 -13.36 16.70
C LEU A 283 -0.99 -14.47 17.18
N THR A 284 -0.59 -15.36 16.28
CA THR A 284 0.32 -16.48 16.54
C THR A 284 1.75 -16.08 16.25
N GLU A 285 2.68 -16.40 17.16
CA GLU A 285 4.10 -16.12 16.95
C GLU A 285 4.67 -17.03 15.86
N ILE A 286 5.39 -16.47 14.89
CA ILE A 286 5.94 -17.23 13.76
C ILE A 286 7.11 -18.10 14.24
N PRO A 287 6.99 -19.44 14.28
CA PRO A 287 7.96 -20.29 14.97
C PRO A 287 9.36 -20.26 14.33
N SER A 288 9.42 -20.17 13.01
CA SER A 288 10.68 -20.13 12.24
C SER A 288 11.46 -18.82 12.40
N LEU A 289 10.85 -17.78 12.98
CA LEU A 289 11.50 -16.49 13.25
C LEU A 289 11.83 -16.29 14.73
N LYS A 290 11.57 -17.29 15.59
CA LYS A 290 11.90 -17.20 17.02
C LYS A 290 13.40 -17.02 17.20
N GLY A 291 13.79 -16.01 17.99
CA GLY A 291 15.18 -15.65 18.24
C GLY A 291 15.80 -14.70 17.21
N LEU A 292 15.11 -14.40 16.11
CA LEU A 292 15.53 -13.38 15.16
C LEU A 292 14.97 -12.01 15.59
N GLU A 293 15.83 -11.02 15.73
CA GLU A 293 15.40 -9.65 15.98
C GLU A 293 14.89 -9.02 14.67
N VAL A 294 13.58 -8.84 14.59
CA VAL A 294 12.92 -8.20 13.44
C VAL A 294 12.68 -6.71 13.72
N ALA A 295 13.07 -5.86 12.78
CA ALA A 295 12.86 -4.41 12.83
C ALA A 295 11.59 -3.96 12.09
N GLN A 296 11.16 -4.72 11.08
CA GLN A 296 10.05 -4.35 10.20
C GLN A 296 9.35 -5.57 9.63
N VAL A 297 8.04 -5.46 9.47
CA VAL A 297 7.19 -6.37 8.69
C VAL A 297 6.64 -5.63 7.47
N ALA A 298 6.45 -6.34 6.36
CA ALA A 298 5.78 -5.83 5.17
C ALA A 298 4.99 -6.96 4.50
N THR A 299 3.86 -6.63 3.88
CA THR A 299 3.01 -7.60 3.20
C THR A 299 2.59 -7.10 1.83
N SER A 300 2.58 -7.99 0.84
CA SER A 300 1.81 -7.82 -0.39
C SER A 300 0.48 -8.58 -0.25
N ASP A 301 -0.30 -8.77 -1.31
CA ASP A 301 -1.64 -9.41 -1.21
C ASP A 301 -1.63 -10.73 -0.45
N ARG A 302 -0.69 -11.61 -0.81
CA ARG A 302 -0.51 -12.96 -0.26
C ARG A 302 0.95 -13.29 0.02
N THR A 303 1.80 -12.27 0.15
CA THR A 303 3.24 -12.40 0.39
C THR A 303 3.61 -11.66 1.66
N SER A 304 4.58 -12.19 2.38
CA SER A 304 5.02 -11.69 3.67
C SER A 304 6.53 -11.50 3.68
N PHE A 305 6.97 -10.44 4.36
CA PHE A 305 8.38 -10.09 4.50
C PHE A 305 8.70 -9.64 5.92
N VAL A 306 9.93 -9.92 6.34
CA VAL A 306 10.54 -9.28 7.50
C VAL A 306 11.91 -8.70 7.14
N ARG A 307 12.26 -7.60 7.80
CA ARG A 307 13.59 -6.99 7.77
C ARG A 307 14.19 -6.98 9.16
N THR A 308 15.45 -7.39 9.29
CA THR A 308 16.24 -7.27 10.52
C THR A 308 16.85 -5.87 10.65
N PRO A 309 17.29 -5.41 11.84
CA PRO A 309 18.02 -4.16 11.99
C PRO A 309 19.26 -4.06 11.09
N ALA A 310 19.96 -5.17 10.90
CA ALA A 310 21.14 -5.28 10.02
C ALA A 310 20.82 -5.23 8.52
N GLY A 311 19.54 -5.17 8.13
CA GLY A 311 19.11 -5.09 6.73
C GLY A 311 19.04 -6.42 5.99
N ARG A 312 19.09 -7.56 6.70
CA ARG A 312 18.72 -8.87 6.12
C ARG A 312 17.21 -8.95 5.93
N ILE A 313 16.79 -9.60 4.86
CA ILE A 313 15.39 -9.72 4.45
C ILE A 313 15.02 -11.20 4.37
N LEU A 314 13.89 -11.57 4.96
CA LEU A 314 13.26 -12.87 4.70
C LEU A 314 11.90 -12.66 4.06
N GLY A 315 11.57 -13.46 3.06
CA GLY A 315 10.28 -13.43 2.36
C GLY A 315 9.67 -14.83 2.23
N TRP A 316 8.34 -14.91 2.26
CA TRP A 316 7.57 -16.14 2.05
C TRP A 316 6.15 -15.81 1.59
N GLY A 317 5.39 -16.84 1.19
CA GLY A 317 4.05 -16.68 0.65
C GLY A 317 4.01 -16.88 -0.85
N ALA A 318 3.09 -16.16 -1.50
CA ALA A 318 2.89 -16.16 -2.93
C ALA A 318 4.10 -15.57 -3.70
N ASN A 319 4.45 -16.15 -4.84
CA ASN A 319 5.58 -15.75 -5.68
C ASN A 319 5.31 -15.96 -7.19
N GLU A 320 4.06 -16.03 -7.60
CA GLU A 320 3.62 -16.29 -8.97
C GLU A 320 4.08 -15.20 -9.95
N SER A 321 4.24 -13.95 -9.47
CA SER A 321 4.79 -12.84 -10.25
C SER A 321 6.27 -12.58 -9.97
N GLY A 322 6.92 -13.42 -9.16
CA GLY A 322 8.29 -13.21 -8.70
C GLY A 322 8.43 -12.11 -7.65
N GLN A 323 7.34 -11.73 -6.97
CA GLN A 323 7.27 -10.61 -6.04
C GLN A 323 8.13 -10.76 -4.78
N ILE A 324 8.67 -11.95 -4.48
CA ILE A 324 9.64 -12.15 -3.40
C ILE A 324 11.05 -11.70 -3.81
N GLY A 325 11.37 -11.73 -5.11
CA GLY A 325 12.67 -11.26 -5.60
C GLY A 325 13.80 -12.30 -5.48
N LEU A 326 13.49 -13.60 -5.58
CA LEU A 326 14.47 -14.69 -5.44
C LEU A 326 15.36 -14.93 -6.68
N GLY A 327 15.15 -14.17 -7.75
CA GLY A 327 15.89 -14.26 -9.02
C GLY A 327 15.15 -15.03 -10.12
N ALA A 328 15.75 -15.07 -11.30
CA ALA A 328 15.14 -15.64 -12.52
C ALA A 328 14.85 -17.15 -12.46
N ASN A 329 15.57 -17.88 -11.60
CA ASN A 329 15.48 -19.34 -11.51
C ASN A 329 14.46 -19.85 -10.47
N ALA A 330 13.80 -18.94 -9.75
CA ALA A 330 12.75 -19.30 -8.81
C ALA A 330 11.42 -19.45 -9.54
N ALA A 331 11.24 -20.55 -10.28
CA ALA A 331 9.96 -20.96 -10.88
C ALA A 331 8.93 -21.43 -9.83
N VAL A 332 9.24 -21.25 -8.55
CA VAL A 332 8.38 -21.68 -7.44
C VAL A 332 7.33 -20.59 -7.20
N GLU A 333 6.08 -20.94 -7.48
CA GLU A 333 4.91 -20.05 -7.31
C GLU A 333 4.59 -19.73 -5.85
N MET A 334 5.07 -20.54 -4.90
CA MET A 334 4.81 -20.39 -3.48
C MET A 334 6.01 -20.79 -2.63
N ILE A 335 6.43 -19.89 -1.75
CA ILE A 335 7.51 -20.12 -0.78
C ILE A 335 6.88 -20.38 0.59
N ASN A 336 6.95 -21.64 1.04
CA ASN A 336 6.21 -22.13 2.21
C ASN A 336 6.85 -21.81 3.58
N VAL A 337 8.09 -21.32 3.59
CA VAL A 337 8.86 -20.96 4.79
C VAL A 337 9.64 -19.67 4.54
N PRO A 338 9.94 -18.86 5.57
CA PRO A 338 10.78 -17.68 5.41
C PRO A 338 12.14 -18.02 4.75
N VAL A 339 12.40 -17.45 3.58
CA VAL A 339 13.66 -17.60 2.83
C VAL A 339 14.35 -16.26 2.69
N GLU A 340 15.69 -16.26 2.78
CA GLU A 340 16.48 -15.04 2.64
C GLU A 340 16.48 -14.50 1.20
N VAL A 341 16.12 -13.22 1.07
CA VAL A 341 16.17 -12.50 -0.21
C VAL A 341 17.55 -11.87 -0.38
N VAL A 342 18.39 -12.52 -1.18
CA VAL A 342 19.80 -12.12 -1.36
C VAL A 342 19.94 -11.06 -2.46
N LEU A 343 19.72 -9.79 -2.10
CA LEU A 343 19.79 -8.66 -3.03
C LEU A 343 21.19 -8.42 -3.63
N ALA A 344 22.25 -8.89 -2.95
CA ALA A 344 23.64 -8.73 -3.38
C ALA A 344 23.93 -9.38 -4.74
N LYS A 345 23.13 -10.37 -5.15
CA LYS A 345 23.23 -11.03 -6.47
C LYS A 345 22.98 -10.08 -7.64
N ASN A 346 22.34 -8.93 -7.40
CA ASN A 346 22.03 -7.93 -8.43
C ASN A 346 23.17 -6.90 -8.61
N TYR A 347 24.29 -7.06 -7.92
CA TYR A 347 25.42 -6.13 -7.91
C TYR A 347 26.74 -6.83 -8.22
N PRO A 348 27.77 -6.07 -8.66
CA PRO A 348 29.13 -6.60 -8.79
C PRO A 348 29.62 -7.21 -7.48
N GLY A 349 30.43 -8.27 -7.58
CA GLY A 349 31.04 -8.93 -6.43
C GLY A 349 31.81 -7.96 -5.55
N GLY A 350 31.72 -8.15 -4.22
CA GLY A 350 32.33 -7.26 -3.23
C GLY A 350 31.50 -6.02 -2.86
N THR A 351 30.31 -5.84 -3.44
CA THR A 351 29.38 -4.78 -3.02
C THR A 351 28.71 -5.15 -1.69
N ALA A 352 28.95 -4.36 -0.64
CA ALA A 352 28.20 -4.48 0.61
C ALA A 352 26.81 -3.84 0.43
N LEU A 353 25.76 -4.56 0.84
CA LEU A 353 24.39 -4.08 0.79
C LEU A 353 23.73 -4.14 2.16
N ARG A 354 22.92 -3.12 2.44
CA ARG A 354 22.03 -3.08 3.59
C ARG A 354 20.65 -2.63 3.14
N CYS A 355 19.63 -3.45 3.38
CA CYS A 355 18.25 -3.01 3.14
C CYS A 355 17.81 -2.06 4.25
N LEU A 356 17.35 -0.88 3.84
CA LEU A 356 16.87 0.18 4.72
C LEU A 356 15.36 0.10 4.94
N ASP A 357 14.60 -0.23 3.88
CA ASP A 357 13.14 -0.27 3.91
C ASP A 357 12.58 -1.29 2.91
N ILE A 358 11.45 -1.91 3.26
CA ILE A 358 10.66 -2.79 2.39
C ILE A 358 9.26 -2.20 2.26
N LYS A 359 8.83 -1.94 1.02
CA LYS A 359 7.44 -1.60 0.70
C LYS A 359 6.87 -2.68 -0.21
N ALA A 360 5.74 -3.23 0.16
CA ALA A 360 5.04 -4.23 -0.64
C ALA A 360 3.54 -3.89 -0.69
N ALA A 361 2.92 -4.11 -1.85
CA ALA A 361 1.48 -3.92 -2.07
C ALA A 361 1.09 -4.62 -3.38
N GLY A 362 -0.13 -5.16 -3.45
CA GLY A 362 -0.55 -5.92 -4.63
C GLY A 362 0.37 -7.14 -4.85
N GLN A 363 0.87 -7.24 -6.08
CA GLN A 363 1.91 -8.21 -6.46
C GLN A 363 3.27 -7.55 -6.71
N MET A 364 3.57 -6.45 -6.02
CA MET A 364 4.82 -5.69 -6.18
C MET A 364 5.57 -5.59 -4.86
N THR A 365 6.89 -5.59 -4.97
CA THR A 365 7.78 -5.35 -3.83
C THR A 365 8.91 -4.42 -4.23
N PHE A 366 9.18 -3.45 -3.37
CA PHE A 366 10.23 -2.46 -3.47
C PHE A 366 11.18 -2.57 -2.28
N PHE A 367 12.48 -2.54 -2.58
CA PHE A 367 13.55 -2.55 -1.59
C PHE A 367 14.38 -1.29 -1.71
N THR A 368 14.40 -0.48 -0.66
CA THR A 368 15.36 0.63 -0.55
C THR A 368 16.64 0.07 0.04
N VAL A 369 17.75 0.17 -0.68
CA VAL A 369 19.04 -0.40 -0.27
C VAL A 369 20.13 0.65 -0.27
N GLU A 370 20.97 0.60 0.75
CA GLU A 370 22.25 1.26 0.75
C GLU A 370 23.30 0.30 0.18
N ARG A 371 24.08 0.76 -0.79
CA ARG A 371 25.22 0.04 -1.32
C ARG A 371 26.52 0.76 -1.04
N ALA A 372 27.54 0.00 -0.67
CA ALA A 372 28.91 0.48 -0.52
C ALA A 372 29.86 -0.46 -1.28
N LEU A 373 30.75 0.11 -2.09
CA LEU A 373 31.80 -0.62 -2.80
C LEU A 373 33.14 0.03 -2.47
N ALA A 374 34.17 -0.77 -2.22
CA ALA A 374 35.49 -0.25 -1.91
C ALA A 374 35.97 0.75 -2.99
N GLY A 375 36.41 1.94 -2.54
CA GLY A 375 36.86 3.01 -3.43
C GLY A 375 35.76 3.80 -4.14
N LYS A 376 34.48 3.56 -3.83
CA LYS A 376 33.34 4.38 -4.31
C LYS A 376 32.52 4.89 -3.15
N ASP A 377 31.97 6.09 -3.31
CA ASP A 377 31.03 6.63 -2.34
C ASP A 377 29.77 5.74 -2.23
N PRO A 378 29.17 5.65 -1.03
CA PRO A 378 27.93 4.93 -0.84
C PRO A 378 26.81 5.56 -1.66
N ALA A 379 25.83 4.73 -2.02
CA ALA A 379 24.67 5.17 -2.80
C ALA A 379 23.40 4.49 -2.29
N ILE A 380 22.27 5.17 -2.43
CA ILE A 380 20.95 4.62 -2.15
C ILE A 380 20.30 4.22 -3.47
N ASP A 381 19.85 2.97 -3.55
CA ASP A 381 19.14 2.43 -4.70
C ASP A 381 17.74 1.96 -4.31
N LEU A 382 16.81 2.07 -5.26
CA LEU A 382 15.48 1.46 -5.17
C LEU A 382 15.42 0.28 -6.13
N LEU A 383 15.18 -0.92 -5.60
CA LEU A 383 14.97 -2.13 -6.38
C LEU A 383 13.48 -2.49 -6.41
N ALA A 384 13.01 -3.02 -7.53
CA ALA A 384 11.62 -3.41 -7.74
C ALA A 384 11.52 -4.82 -8.37
N CYS A 385 10.56 -5.62 -7.91
CA CYS A 385 10.23 -6.94 -8.45
C CYS A 385 8.72 -7.22 -8.33
N GLY A 386 8.26 -8.29 -8.99
CA GLY A 386 6.84 -8.68 -9.03
C GLY A 386 6.15 -8.35 -10.34
N ASN A 387 4.85 -8.01 -10.26
CA ASN A 387 4.02 -7.68 -11.42
C ASN A 387 4.23 -6.22 -11.85
N GLY A 388 4.63 -6.01 -13.11
CA GLY A 388 4.86 -4.71 -13.72
C GLY A 388 4.00 -4.42 -14.95
N MET A 389 2.87 -5.11 -15.15
CA MET A 389 2.04 -4.94 -16.36
C MET A 389 1.48 -3.53 -16.53
N SER A 390 1.39 -2.74 -15.46
CA SER A 390 0.97 -1.34 -15.51
C SER A 390 2.15 -0.36 -15.63
N GLY A 391 3.38 -0.85 -15.80
CA GLY A 391 4.60 -0.05 -15.72
C GLY A 391 5.02 0.25 -14.27
N SER A 392 4.34 -0.33 -13.28
CA SER A 392 4.50 -0.02 -11.86
C SER A 392 5.86 -0.36 -11.27
N LEU A 393 6.68 -1.20 -11.91
CA LEU A 393 8.06 -1.48 -11.45
C LEU A 393 9.03 -0.34 -11.75
N GLY A 394 8.68 0.63 -12.61
CA GLY A 394 9.49 1.83 -12.84
C GLY A 394 10.82 1.59 -13.58
N ASN A 395 11.00 0.43 -14.20
CA ASN A 395 12.24 0.04 -14.89
C ASN A 395 12.19 0.24 -16.42
N GLY A 396 11.13 0.88 -16.93
CA GLY A 396 10.90 1.11 -18.36
C GLY A 396 10.29 -0.09 -19.10
N LEU A 397 9.95 -1.17 -18.40
CA LEU A 397 9.36 -2.38 -18.96
C LEU A 397 7.92 -2.60 -18.46
N TRP A 398 7.18 -3.44 -19.19
CA TRP A 398 5.78 -3.80 -18.93
C TRP A 398 5.65 -5.31 -18.68
N SER A 399 6.44 -5.84 -17.76
CA SER A 399 6.56 -7.28 -17.52
C SER A 399 5.47 -7.81 -16.60
N SER A 400 4.84 -8.95 -16.93
CA SER A 400 3.83 -9.59 -16.06
C SER A 400 4.40 -10.22 -14.80
N ALA A 401 5.66 -10.64 -14.84
CA ALA A 401 6.39 -11.18 -13.72
C ALA A 401 7.87 -10.80 -13.82
N SER A 402 8.46 -10.41 -12.71
CA SER A 402 9.89 -10.12 -12.60
C SER A 402 10.41 -10.63 -11.26
N GLY A 403 10.99 -11.84 -11.26
CA GLY A 403 11.61 -12.45 -10.09
C GLY A 403 12.97 -11.88 -9.72
N VAL A 404 13.64 -11.16 -10.64
CA VAL A 404 14.91 -10.48 -10.37
C VAL A 404 14.59 -9.06 -9.88
N PRO A 405 15.05 -8.65 -8.67
CA PRO A 405 14.96 -7.26 -8.23
C PRO A 405 15.76 -6.35 -9.16
N THR A 406 15.06 -5.49 -9.88
CA THR A 406 15.65 -4.57 -10.87
C THR A 406 15.73 -3.15 -10.31
N ARG A 407 16.82 -2.45 -10.61
CA ARG A 407 17.04 -1.07 -10.16
C ARG A 407 16.13 -0.09 -10.90
N VAL A 408 15.38 0.72 -10.15
CA VAL A 408 14.59 1.84 -10.67
C VAL A 408 15.54 3.00 -10.97
N LYS A 409 16.11 3.00 -12.19
CA LYS A 409 17.27 3.83 -12.56
C LYS A 409 17.08 5.32 -12.27
N THR A 410 15.89 5.87 -12.52
CA THR A 410 15.62 7.31 -12.39
C THR A 410 15.75 7.83 -10.96
N VAL A 411 15.54 6.99 -9.94
CA VAL A 411 15.59 7.39 -8.52
C VAL A 411 16.73 6.74 -7.75
N SER A 412 17.58 5.97 -8.43
CA SER A 412 18.62 5.15 -7.78
C SER A 412 20.02 5.70 -8.01
N GLY A 413 20.81 5.77 -6.95
CA GLY A 413 22.18 6.27 -6.90
C GLY A 413 22.30 7.72 -7.31
N LEU A 414 21.25 8.48 -7.05
CA LEU A 414 21.28 9.94 -7.14
C LEU A 414 22.18 10.49 -6.04
N GLN A 415 22.80 11.63 -6.33
CA GLN A 415 23.62 12.37 -5.39
C GLN A 415 23.23 13.84 -5.43
N GLU A 416 23.35 14.50 -4.30
CA GLU A 416 23.13 15.94 -4.16
C GLU A 416 24.37 16.59 -3.52
N TYR A 417 24.64 17.83 -3.89
CA TYR A 417 25.73 18.57 -3.28
C TYR A 417 25.31 19.07 -1.90
N SER A 418 26.05 18.69 -0.87
CA SER A 418 25.85 19.16 0.49
C SER A 418 26.73 20.38 0.74
N GLU A 419 26.14 21.55 0.98
CA GLU A 419 26.90 22.76 1.32
C GLU A 419 27.63 22.61 2.66
N LYS A 420 27.01 21.91 3.60
CA LYS A 420 27.57 21.62 4.93
C LYS A 420 28.86 20.81 4.82
N ASP A 421 28.85 19.77 4.01
CA ASP A 421 29.98 18.85 3.88
C ASP A 421 30.92 19.24 2.71
N ARG A 422 30.52 20.20 1.88
CA ARG A 422 31.21 20.64 0.66
C ARG A 422 31.56 19.48 -0.27
N ALA A 423 30.65 18.51 -0.35
CA ALA A 423 30.84 17.27 -1.09
C ALA A 423 29.50 16.74 -1.62
N PHE A 424 29.57 15.92 -2.66
CA PHE A 424 28.40 15.17 -3.12
C PHE A 424 28.08 14.05 -2.11
N ARG A 425 26.82 14.01 -1.68
CA ARG A 425 26.28 13.01 -0.77
C ARG A 425 25.19 12.21 -1.47
N PRO A 426 25.00 10.93 -1.10
CA PRO A 426 23.91 10.14 -1.65
C PRO A 426 22.56 10.77 -1.29
N LEU A 427 21.70 10.92 -2.29
CA LEU A 427 20.34 11.39 -2.10
C LEU A 427 19.48 10.24 -1.55
N GLY A 428 18.86 10.47 -0.40
CA GLY A 428 18.01 9.49 0.26
C GLY A 428 16.64 9.33 -0.40
N ILE A 429 15.95 8.23 -0.07
CA ILE A 429 14.53 8.04 -0.39
C ILE A 429 13.77 8.15 0.92
N HIS A 430 13.01 9.24 1.10
CA HIS A 430 12.23 9.52 2.31
C HIS A 430 11.09 8.52 2.48
N ASN A 431 10.35 8.24 1.40
CA ASN A 431 9.24 7.29 1.44
C ASN A 431 8.90 6.77 0.05
N VAL A 432 8.33 5.56 -0.01
CA VAL A 432 7.70 4.99 -1.20
C VAL A 432 6.28 4.58 -0.84
N SER A 433 5.30 5.12 -1.56
CA SER A 433 3.89 4.79 -1.41
C SER A 433 3.42 3.94 -2.58
N LEU A 434 2.88 2.76 -2.28
CA LEU A 434 2.47 1.77 -3.27
C LEU A 434 0.96 1.56 -3.23
N SER A 435 0.33 1.56 -4.40
CA SER A 435 -1.09 1.26 -4.55
C SER A 435 -1.33 -0.26 -4.52
N PRO A 436 -2.23 -0.78 -3.66
CA PRO A 436 -2.58 -2.19 -3.61
C PRO A 436 -3.63 -2.60 -4.66
N SER A 437 -3.84 -1.83 -5.73
CA SER A 437 -4.96 -2.01 -6.67
C SER A 437 -4.64 -2.86 -7.90
N SER A 438 -5.68 -3.14 -8.69
CA SER A 438 -5.60 -3.81 -9.99
C SER A 438 -4.81 -3.04 -11.06
N SER A 439 -4.70 -1.71 -10.94
CA SER A 439 -3.87 -0.87 -11.80
C SER A 439 -2.91 -0.07 -10.91
N PRO A 440 -1.87 -0.73 -10.38
CA PRO A 440 -1.08 -0.17 -9.32
C PRO A 440 -0.22 0.98 -9.82
N HIS A 441 -0.11 2.03 -9.01
CA HIS A 441 0.76 3.18 -9.19
C HIS A 441 1.64 3.39 -7.96
N VAL A 442 2.71 4.15 -8.14
CA VAL A 442 3.74 4.35 -7.13
C VAL A 442 4.12 5.83 -7.05
N PHE A 443 4.30 6.31 -5.83
CA PHE A 443 5.02 7.56 -5.55
C PHE A 443 6.32 7.25 -4.81
N ALA A 444 7.42 7.85 -5.22
CA ALA A 444 8.65 7.92 -4.44
C ALA A 444 8.93 9.37 -4.06
N VAL A 445 9.21 9.60 -2.78
CA VAL A 445 9.59 10.90 -2.23
C VAL A 445 11.09 10.87 -1.96
N LEU A 446 11.83 11.72 -2.65
CA LEU A 446 13.28 11.86 -2.51
C LEU A 446 13.60 12.84 -1.37
N ASP A 447 14.62 12.53 -0.58
CA ASP A 447 15.01 13.35 0.58
C ASP A 447 15.95 14.49 0.19
N THR A 448 15.48 15.41 -0.64
CA THR A 448 16.23 16.59 -1.14
C THR A 448 16.35 17.72 -0.11
N VAL A 449 16.04 17.44 1.16
CA VAL A 449 16.01 18.42 2.25
C VAL A 449 17.14 18.20 3.24
N THR A 450 17.56 16.95 3.46
CA THR A 450 18.58 16.62 4.48
C THR A 450 19.93 17.27 4.22
N GLN A 451 20.35 17.40 2.96
CA GLN A 451 21.63 18.05 2.60
C GLN A 451 21.48 19.51 2.16
N ALA A 452 20.25 20.03 2.08
CA ALA A 452 19.97 21.39 1.65
C ALA A 452 20.33 22.43 2.73
N ASP A 453 20.48 23.69 2.30
CA ASP A 453 20.68 24.80 3.24
C ASP A 453 19.48 24.95 4.19
N GLN A 454 19.77 24.98 5.49
CA GLN A 454 18.73 25.04 6.52
C GLN A 454 17.96 26.37 6.53
N ALA A 455 18.59 27.48 6.11
CA ALA A 455 17.88 28.75 6.01
C ALA A 455 16.87 28.70 4.87
N GLY A 456 17.25 28.18 3.70
CA GLY A 456 16.34 27.96 2.58
C GLY A 456 15.21 26.97 2.89
N VAL A 457 15.48 25.89 3.62
CA VAL A 457 14.44 24.95 4.08
C VAL A 457 13.42 25.65 5.00
N LYS A 458 13.88 26.48 5.94
CA LYS A 458 12.99 27.26 6.82
C LYS A 458 12.18 28.32 6.07
N GLN A 459 12.72 28.86 4.98
CA GLN A 459 12.03 29.80 4.09
C GLN A 459 11.08 29.09 3.10
N GLY A 460 11.06 27.76 3.07
CA GLY A 460 10.23 26.98 2.17
C GLY A 460 10.74 26.94 0.72
N LEU A 461 12.00 27.30 0.47
CA LEU A 461 12.63 27.27 -0.86
C LEU A 461 12.94 25.84 -1.33
N TYR A 462 13.18 24.93 -0.38
CA TYR A 462 13.46 23.53 -0.64
C TYR A 462 12.40 22.64 -0.01
N GLY A 463 11.96 21.63 -0.76
CA GLY A 463 11.10 20.56 -0.28
C GLY A 463 11.56 19.23 -0.85
N LYS A 464 10.90 18.15 -0.42
CA LYS A 464 11.20 16.77 -0.85
C LYS A 464 10.59 16.50 -2.21
N ASP A 465 11.40 16.14 -3.20
CA ASP A 465 10.93 15.91 -4.56
C ASP A 465 10.03 14.66 -4.69
N VAL A 466 8.96 14.77 -5.48
CA VAL A 466 8.03 13.67 -5.73
C VAL A 466 8.17 13.11 -7.14
N MET A 467 8.35 11.80 -7.23
CA MET A 467 8.35 11.01 -8.45
C MET A 467 7.12 10.10 -8.50
N VAL A 468 6.52 9.95 -9.68
CA VAL A 468 5.29 9.16 -9.88
C VAL A 468 5.38 8.29 -11.14
N TRP A 469 4.84 7.06 -11.07
CA TRP A 469 4.71 6.15 -12.21
C TRP A 469 3.71 5.01 -11.95
N GLY A 470 3.51 4.16 -12.95
CA GLY A 470 2.62 2.99 -12.92
C GLY A 470 1.29 3.23 -13.63
N GLY A 471 0.27 2.52 -13.15
CA GLY A 471 -1.09 2.52 -13.68
C GLY A 471 -1.77 3.88 -13.58
N ASN A 472 -2.42 4.30 -14.66
CA ASN A 472 -3.06 5.62 -14.73
C ASN A 472 -4.48 5.60 -15.32
N VAL A 473 -5.11 4.42 -15.36
CA VAL A 473 -6.41 4.21 -16.02
C VAL A 473 -7.52 5.11 -15.47
N ASP A 474 -7.45 5.44 -14.18
CA ASP A 474 -8.38 6.29 -13.45
C ASP A 474 -7.79 7.68 -13.12
N TYR A 475 -6.71 8.11 -13.80
CA TYR A 475 -5.95 9.35 -13.55
C TYR A 475 -5.12 9.36 -12.26
N GLN A 476 -4.78 8.19 -11.71
CA GLN A 476 -4.03 8.07 -10.44
C GLN A 476 -2.70 8.84 -10.42
N LEU A 477 -2.06 9.06 -11.57
CA LEU A 477 -0.78 9.78 -11.60
C LEU A 477 -0.95 11.30 -11.48
N GLY A 478 -2.18 11.84 -11.50
CA GLY A 478 -2.42 13.28 -11.29
C GLY A 478 -1.98 14.19 -12.43
N ASN A 479 -1.51 13.63 -13.55
CA ASN A 479 -0.98 14.37 -14.70
C ASN A 479 -2.04 14.76 -15.74
N GLY A 480 -3.33 14.61 -15.43
CA GLY A 480 -4.45 14.91 -16.32
C GLY A 480 -4.58 13.98 -17.53
N LYS A 481 -3.75 12.94 -17.64
CA LYS A 481 -3.78 11.91 -18.69
C LYS A 481 -4.20 10.57 -18.09
N ARG A 482 -4.59 9.62 -18.94
CA ARG A 482 -4.86 8.21 -18.55
C ARG A 482 -3.73 7.24 -18.91
N SER A 483 -2.71 7.72 -19.62
CA SER A 483 -1.58 6.90 -20.03
C SER A 483 -0.76 6.50 -18.80
N SER A 484 -0.58 5.21 -18.60
CA SER A 484 0.32 4.65 -17.60
C SER A 484 1.77 5.00 -17.93
N LEU A 485 2.64 5.01 -16.92
CA LEU A 485 4.06 5.34 -17.07
C LEU A 485 4.93 4.19 -16.54
N ALA A 486 5.85 3.68 -17.36
CA ALA A 486 6.80 2.64 -16.92
C ALA A 486 8.13 3.21 -16.39
N VAL A 487 8.31 4.53 -16.46
CA VAL A 487 9.51 5.24 -15.99
C VAL A 487 9.04 6.34 -15.01
N PRO A 488 9.66 6.46 -13.83
CA PRO A 488 9.39 7.56 -12.90
C PRO A 488 9.48 8.93 -13.57
N GLN A 489 8.49 9.78 -13.33
CA GLN A 489 8.48 11.17 -13.78
C GLN A 489 8.19 12.12 -12.62
N HIS A 490 8.68 13.36 -12.72
CA HIS A 490 8.26 14.42 -11.81
C HIS A 490 6.79 14.76 -12.05
N LEU A 491 6.05 14.93 -10.96
CA LEU A 491 4.72 15.50 -11.03
C LEU A 491 4.84 17.04 -11.04
N PRO A 492 4.09 17.78 -11.88
CA PRO A 492 4.03 19.23 -11.78
C PRO A 492 3.50 19.67 -10.41
N ALA A 493 3.79 20.91 -10.00
CA ALA A 493 3.18 21.45 -8.79
C ALA A 493 1.64 21.36 -8.88
N LEU A 494 1.00 20.85 -7.81
CA LEU A 494 -0.45 20.60 -7.78
C LEU A 494 -1.27 21.81 -7.34
N VAL A 495 -0.59 22.79 -6.75
CA VAL A 495 -1.14 24.09 -6.39
C VAL A 495 -0.21 25.12 -6.98
N ASP A 496 -0.76 26.10 -7.68
CA ASP A 496 -0.02 27.30 -8.06
C ASP A 496 0.29 28.06 -6.76
N LYS A 497 1.41 27.73 -6.12
CA LYS A 497 1.96 28.59 -5.07
C LYS A 497 2.28 29.90 -5.77
N PHE A 498 1.66 31.00 -5.36
CA PHE A 498 1.94 32.35 -5.84
C PHE A 498 3.43 32.68 -5.61
N THR A 499 4.29 32.25 -6.53
CA THR A 499 5.61 32.85 -6.72
C THR A 499 5.45 33.75 -7.94
N ASP A 500 5.32 35.05 -7.69
CA ASP A 500 5.38 36.13 -8.68
C ASP A 500 6.80 36.22 -9.28
N ALA A 501 7.24 35.15 -9.94
CA ALA A 501 8.41 35.17 -10.81
C ALA A 501 7.91 34.84 -12.22
N PRO A 502 7.90 35.79 -13.17
CA PRO A 502 7.54 35.50 -14.54
C PRO A 502 8.52 34.45 -15.07
N SER A 503 8.05 33.22 -15.28
CA SER A 503 8.87 32.18 -15.90
C SER A 503 9.16 32.62 -17.34
N GLU A 504 10.36 33.13 -17.59
CA GLU A 504 10.82 33.40 -18.93
C GLU A 504 10.76 32.10 -19.75
N LYS A 505 9.97 32.09 -20.83
CA LYS A 505 9.79 30.97 -21.77
C LYS A 505 11.08 30.47 -22.44
N LYS A 506 12.25 31.02 -22.11
CA LYS A 506 13.54 30.69 -22.73
C LYS A 506 14.22 29.47 -22.10
N GLU A 507 13.97 29.16 -20.82
CA GLU A 507 14.62 28.03 -20.14
C GLU A 507 13.89 26.68 -20.29
N SER A 508 12.66 26.64 -20.79
CA SER A 508 11.92 25.38 -21.03
C SER A 508 12.51 24.51 -22.15
N ILE A 509 13.60 24.97 -22.79
CA ILE A 509 14.29 24.29 -23.90
C ILE A 509 15.59 23.60 -23.41
N LEU A 510 16.02 23.86 -22.16
CA LEU A 510 17.18 23.20 -21.57
C LEU A 510 16.81 21.77 -21.14
N SER A 511 17.16 20.80 -21.96
CA SER A 511 17.14 19.38 -21.58
C SER A 511 18.21 19.14 -20.51
N SER A 512 17.81 18.69 -19.32
CA SER A 512 18.70 18.43 -18.18
C SER A 512 19.65 17.23 -18.39
N GLY A 513 19.64 16.58 -19.57
CA GLY A 513 20.43 15.38 -19.85
C GLY A 513 20.01 14.13 -19.05
N THR A 514 18.94 14.24 -18.25
CA THR A 514 18.39 13.17 -17.42
C THR A 514 17.34 12.35 -18.17
N ILE A 515 17.19 11.08 -17.81
CA ILE A 515 16.25 10.12 -18.43
C ILE A 515 14.78 10.59 -18.30
N SER A 516 14.47 11.43 -17.30
CA SER A 516 13.23 12.19 -17.19
C SER A 516 13.52 13.69 -17.29
N PRO A 517 12.81 14.47 -18.12
CA PRO A 517 12.97 15.93 -18.14
C PRO A 517 12.62 16.52 -16.76
N MET A 518 13.42 17.46 -16.28
CA MET A 518 13.19 18.17 -15.00
C MET A 518 12.30 19.40 -15.25
N PRO A 519 11.01 19.39 -14.86
CA PRO A 519 10.15 20.54 -15.05
C PRO A 519 10.49 21.65 -14.05
N HIS A 520 10.41 22.91 -14.51
CA HIS A 520 10.69 24.13 -13.72
C HIS A 520 9.76 24.31 -12.51
N SER A 521 8.55 23.75 -12.55
CA SER A 521 7.59 23.72 -11.44
C SER A 521 7.19 22.28 -11.15
N ARG A 522 7.93 21.64 -10.24
CA ARG A 522 7.70 20.26 -9.80
C ARG A 522 7.09 20.23 -8.40
N LEU A 523 6.33 19.18 -8.10
CA LEU A 523 5.79 18.96 -6.77
C LEU A 523 6.94 18.65 -5.80
N GLN A 524 7.03 19.51 -4.78
CA GLN A 524 7.89 19.33 -3.62
C GLN A 524 7.04 19.30 -2.36
N LEU A 525 7.35 18.38 -1.45
CA LEU A 525 6.68 18.26 -0.16
C LEU A 525 7.44 19.03 0.92
N HIS A 526 6.74 19.91 1.63
CA HIS A 526 7.33 20.77 2.64
C HIS A 526 6.84 20.41 4.04
N ALA A 527 7.69 20.71 5.03
CA ALA A 527 7.31 20.71 6.43
C ALA A 527 6.75 22.08 6.83
N SER A 528 5.73 22.10 7.67
CA SER A 528 5.06 23.30 8.15
C SER A 528 4.58 23.13 9.60
N LYS A 529 3.98 24.19 10.15
CA LYS A 529 3.26 24.14 11.42
C LYS A 529 1.82 24.57 11.19
N ALA A 530 0.89 23.83 11.77
CA ALA A 530 -0.53 24.09 11.62
C ALA A 530 -1.29 23.87 12.93
N ASN A 531 -2.46 24.50 13.05
CA ASN A 531 -3.41 24.16 14.10
C ASN A 531 -4.16 22.89 13.68
N ALA A 532 -4.24 21.93 14.59
CA ALA A 532 -4.99 20.71 14.41
C ALA A 532 -6.40 20.85 14.99
N TYR A 533 -7.38 20.47 14.20
CA TYR A 533 -8.80 20.46 14.48
C TYR A 533 -9.30 19.03 14.31
N ASP A 534 -10.40 18.70 14.97
CA ASP A 534 -11.14 17.52 14.58
C ASP A 534 -11.96 17.80 13.31
N LEU A 535 -12.52 16.75 12.73
CA LEU A 535 -13.30 16.83 11.50
C LEU A 535 -14.66 17.54 11.68
N ASP A 536 -15.07 17.82 12.92
CA ASP A 536 -16.22 18.69 13.21
C ASP A 536 -15.79 20.16 13.43
N GLY A 537 -14.51 20.49 13.21
CA GLY A 537 -13.97 21.84 13.30
C GLY A 537 -13.54 22.29 14.70
N LYS A 538 -13.54 21.41 15.71
CA LYS A 538 -13.10 21.75 17.07
C LYS A 538 -11.59 21.70 17.17
N LEU A 539 -10.98 22.78 17.66
CA LEU A 539 -9.53 22.85 17.89
C LEU A 539 -9.06 21.78 18.89
N ILE A 540 -8.08 20.98 18.47
CA ILE A 540 -7.42 19.94 19.28
C ILE A 540 -6.12 20.48 19.86
N GLN A 541 -5.22 20.96 18.99
CA GLN A 541 -3.86 21.33 19.37
C GLN A 541 -3.34 22.44 18.45
N ARG A 542 -2.62 23.40 19.00
CA ARG A 542 -2.01 24.50 18.23
C ARG A 542 -0.58 24.19 17.84
N ASN A 543 -0.14 24.74 16.70
CA ASN A 543 1.25 24.69 16.23
C ASN A 543 1.86 23.27 16.16
N VAL A 544 1.06 22.30 15.71
CA VAL A 544 1.52 20.94 15.45
C VAL A 544 2.47 20.95 14.25
N LYS A 545 3.60 20.24 14.36
CA LYS A 545 4.52 20.03 13.23
C LYS A 545 3.91 19.02 12.27
N CYS A 546 3.87 19.36 10.99
CA CYS A 546 3.41 18.46 9.95
C CYS A 546 4.30 18.53 8.71
N GLU A 547 4.27 17.50 7.88
CA GLU A 547 4.82 17.51 6.53
C GLU A 547 3.75 17.10 5.52
N GLU A 548 3.83 17.67 4.32
CA GLU A 548 3.06 17.18 3.19
C GLU A 548 3.46 15.72 2.88
N ALA A 549 2.47 14.86 2.66
CA ALA A 549 2.64 13.44 2.39
C ALA A 549 1.69 12.99 1.28
N VAL A 550 2.19 12.15 0.37
CA VAL A 550 1.40 11.56 -0.71
C VAL A 550 1.11 10.08 -0.43
N VAL A 551 -0.12 9.66 -0.69
CA VAL A 551 -0.61 8.29 -0.50
C VAL A 551 -1.11 7.75 -1.83
N ALA A 552 -0.57 6.60 -2.23
CA ALA A 552 -1.09 5.76 -3.30
C ALA A 552 -2.16 4.82 -2.72
N GLY A 553 -3.42 5.22 -2.84
CA GLY A 553 -4.58 4.43 -2.46
C GLY A 553 -5.02 3.44 -3.53
N TRP A 554 -6.18 2.81 -3.34
CA TRP A 554 -6.75 1.94 -4.36
C TRP A 554 -7.23 2.71 -5.59
N ASN A 555 -6.47 2.69 -6.69
CA ASN A 555 -6.76 3.45 -7.92
C ASN A 555 -7.05 4.95 -7.70
N ALA A 556 -6.57 5.51 -6.59
CA ALA A 556 -6.71 6.91 -6.24
C ALA A 556 -5.49 7.38 -5.44
N SER A 557 -5.27 8.69 -5.40
CA SER A 557 -4.15 9.28 -4.70
C SER A 557 -4.58 10.48 -3.90
N VAL A 558 -3.91 10.70 -2.76
CA VAL A 558 -4.20 11.78 -1.84
C VAL A 558 -2.89 12.45 -1.42
N LEU A 559 -2.86 13.78 -1.49
CA LEU A 559 -1.85 14.63 -0.85
C LEU A 559 -2.48 15.25 0.40
N TYR A 560 -1.85 15.08 1.56
CA TYR A 560 -2.35 15.62 2.84
C TYR A 560 -1.20 16.07 3.75
N ASN A 561 -1.51 16.76 4.84
CA ASN A 561 -0.52 17.15 5.84
C ASN A 561 -0.47 16.10 6.95
N LYS A 562 0.63 15.34 7.02
CA LYS A 562 0.88 14.32 8.04
C LYS A 562 1.55 14.93 9.27
N ILE A 563 1.00 14.66 10.45
CA ILE A 563 1.60 15.05 11.73
C ILE A 563 2.88 14.24 11.96
N ILE A 564 3.96 14.93 12.32
CA ILE A 564 5.23 14.33 12.71
C ILE A 564 5.38 14.47 14.22
N LEU A 565 5.50 13.35 14.92
CA LEU A 565 5.62 13.27 16.38
C LEU A 565 7.05 13.52 16.86
#